data_AF-A0ABD0WBC2-F1
#
_entry.id   AF-A0ABD0WBC2-F1
#
_cell.length_a   1.000
_cell.length_b   1.000
_cell.length_c   1.000
_cell.angle_alpha   90.00
_cell.angle_beta   90.00
_cell.angle_gamma   90.00
#
_symmetry.space_group_name_H-M   'P 1'
#
loop_
_entity.id
_entity.type
_entity.pdbx_description
1 polymer ?
#
loop_
_entity_poly.entity_id
_entity_poly.type
_entity_poly.pdbx_seq_one_letter_code
_entity_poly.pdbx_strand_id
1 'polypeptide(L)'
;MHQNGDYTHFYFCYRWFLLDFKRELLYEDVFSVWEVIWVAPHISSKHFVLFLALALVEVYREIIRDNNMDFTDIIKFFNEMAERHDVQHILQIARELVHKVQSLIENK
;
A
#
# COMPACT_ATOMS: atom_id res chain seq x y z
N MET A 1 -20.29 -24.23 7.39
CA MET A 1 -19.82 -22.93 7.91
C MET A 1 -18.40 -22.73 7.42
N HIS A 2 -18.20 -21.94 6.38
CA HIS A 2 -16.88 -21.68 5.78
C HIS A 2 -16.01 -20.92 6.79
N GLN A 3 -15.10 -21.64 7.45
CA GLN A 3 -14.21 -21.11 8.50
C GLN A 3 -12.94 -20.43 7.97
N ASN A 4 -12.79 -20.29 6.65
CA ASN A 4 -11.74 -19.48 6.05
C ASN A 4 -12.45 -18.39 5.26
N GLY A 5 -12.57 -17.20 5.85
CA GLY A 5 -12.92 -16.01 5.08
C GLY A 5 -11.94 -15.90 3.92
N ASP A 6 -12.44 -15.68 2.70
CA ASP A 6 -11.62 -15.51 1.50
C ASP A 6 -10.78 -14.22 1.61
N TYR A 7 -9.73 -14.24 2.44
CA TYR A 7 -8.67 -13.23 2.47
C TYR A 7 -7.95 -13.14 1.11
N THR A 8 -8.19 -14.13 0.24
CA THR A 8 -7.79 -14.19 -1.17
C THR A 8 -8.20 -12.94 -1.96
N HIS A 9 -9.22 -12.20 -1.50
CA HIS A 9 -9.67 -10.98 -2.15
C HIS A 9 -9.37 -9.79 -1.23
N PHE A 10 -8.26 -9.08 -1.51
CA PHE A 10 -7.82 -7.87 -0.81
C PHE A 10 -8.78 -6.68 -1.03
N TYR A 11 -10.09 -6.81 -0.76
CA TYR A 11 -11.05 -5.71 -1.05
C TYR A 11 -10.79 -4.45 -0.23
N PHE A 12 -10.04 -4.52 0.88
CA PHE A 12 -9.65 -3.32 1.63
C PHE A 12 -8.83 -2.34 0.78
N CYS A 13 -8.06 -2.81 -0.21
CA CYS A 13 -7.30 -1.95 -1.10
C CYS A 13 -8.08 -1.55 -2.38
N TYR A 14 -9.32 -1.98 -2.55
CA TYR A 14 -10.13 -1.62 -3.73
C TYR A 14 -10.26 -0.10 -3.88
N ARG A 15 -10.53 0.60 -2.76
CA ARG A 15 -10.66 2.07 -2.75
C ARG A 15 -9.34 2.76 -3.11
N TRP A 16 -8.20 2.19 -2.73
CA TRP A 16 -6.89 2.75 -3.00
C TRP A 16 -6.62 2.83 -4.49
N PHE A 17 -6.87 1.74 -5.22
CA PHE A 17 -6.66 1.69 -6.66
C PHE A 17 -7.74 2.42 -7.45
N LEU A 18 -8.99 2.42 -6.98
CA LEU A 18 -10.07 3.10 -7.68
C LEU A 18 -9.91 4.63 -7.66
N LEU A 19 -9.32 5.18 -6.60
CA LEU A 19 -9.22 6.61 -6.37
C LEU A 19 -7.77 7.11 -6.31
N ASP A 20 -6.80 6.31 -6.76
CA ASP A 20 -5.37 6.61 -6.70
C ASP A 20 -4.94 7.19 -5.33
N PHE A 21 -5.36 6.53 -4.24
CA PHE A 21 -5.08 6.91 -2.85
C PHE A 21 -5.60 8.29 -2.39
N LYS A 22 -6.41 8.99 -3.21
CA LYS A 22 -6.96 10.33 -2.89
C LYS A 22 -7.71 10.40 -1.56
N ARG A 23 -8.31 9.30 -1.12
CA ARG A 23 -9.07 9.20 0.15
C ARG A 23 -8.25 8.71 1.34
N GLU A 24 -7.00 8.32 1.12
CA GLU A 24 -6.10 7.88 2.19
C GLU A 24 -5.16 8.99 2.62
N LEU A 25 -4.86 9.98 1.78
CA LEU A 25 -3.79 10.94 2.03
C LEU A 25 -4.33 12.37 2.10
N LEU A 26 -3.60 13.23 2.83
CA LEU A 26 -3.84 14.67 2.87
C LEU A 26 -3.65 15.28 1.48
N TYR A 27 -4.33 16.39 1.21
CA TYR A 27 -4.37 16.98 -0.13
C TYR A 27 -2.98 17.34 -0.68
N GLU A 28 -2.11 17.88 0.17
CA GLU A 28 -0.71 18.20 -0.17
C GLU A 28 0.11 16.94 -0.49
N ASP A 29 -0.05 15.89 0.31
CA ASP A 29 0.67 14.64 0.13
C ASP A 29 0.22 13.84 -1.10
N VAL A 30 -1.07 13.88 -1.43
CA VAL A 30 -1.63 13.20 -2.62
C VAL A 30 -0.89 13.65 -3.88
N PHE A 31 -0.62 14.94 -4.02
CA PHE A 31 0.07 15.45 -5.21
C PHE A 31 1.48 14.90 -5.32
N SER A 32 2.25 14.90 -4.22
CA SER A 32 3.59 14.31 -4.22
C SER A 32 3.57 12.82 -4.57
N VAL A 33 2.58 12.07 -4.09
CA VAL A 33 2.41 10.65 -4.46
C VAL A 33 2.07 10.49 -5.94
N TRP A 34 1.18 11.33 -6.48
CA TRP A 34 0.80 11.29 -7.89
C TRP A 34 1.97 11.64 -8.81
N GLU A 35 2.76 12.66 -8.48
CA GLU A 35 3.98 13.01 -9.21
C GLU A 35 4.94 11.81 -9.29
N VAL A 36 5.14 11.10 -8.17
CA VAL A 36 5.95 9.88 -8.13
C VAL A 36 5.33 8.77 -8.98
N ILE A 37 4.03 8.51 -8.87
CA ILE A 37 3.32 7.48 -9.64
C ILE A 37 3.43 7.74 -11.14
N TRP A 38 3.25 8.98 -11.58
CA TRP A 38 3.30 9.36 -12.99
C TRP A 38 4.71 9.22 -13.58
N VAL A 39 5.74 9.49 -12.80
CA VAL A 39 7.13 9.39 -13.24
C VAL A 39 7.66 7.94 -13.14
N ALA A 40 7.15 7.13 -12.23
CA ALA A 40 7.67 5.79 -11.93
C ALA A 40 7.77 4.83 -13.13
N PRO A 41 6.86 4.80 -14.13
CA PRO A 41 6.98 3.96 -15.32
C PRO A 41 8.27 4.18 -16.13
N HIS A 42 8.87 5.37 -16.03
CA HIS A 42 10.09 5.73 -16.76
C HIS A 42 11.37 5.50 -15.96
N ILE A 43 11.28 5.43 -14.64
CA ILE A 43 12.45 5.34 -13.75
C ILE A 43 12.59 3.96 -13.11
N SER A 44 11.49 3.30 -12.79
CA SER A 44 11.51 2.17 -11.86
C SER A 44 10.54 1.04 -12.24
N SER A 45 9.24 1.31 -12.29
CA SER A 45 8.22 0.28 -12.56
C SER A 45 6.93 0.88 -13.11
N LYS A 46 6.34 0.19 -14.10
CA LYS A 46 5.01 0.52 -14.65
C LYS A 46 3.87 0.31 -13.66
N HIS A 47 4.11 -0.46 -12.59
CA HIS A 47 3.11 -0.83 -11.59
C HIS A 47 3.48 -0.35 -10.19
N PHE A 48 4.10 0.84 -10.08
CA PHE A 48 4.53 1.42 -8.81
C PHE A 48 3.39 1.55 -7.78
N VAL A 49 2.17 1.80 -8.24
CA VAL A 49 0.94 1.85 -7.43
C VAL A 49 0.75 0.58 -6.58
N LEU A 50 1.15 -0.60 -7.08
CA LEU A 50 1.09 -1.86 -6.31
C LEU A 50 2.10 -1.89 -5.16
N PHE A 51 3.29 -1.31 -5.39
CA PHE A 51 4.33 -1.20 -4.35
C PHE A 51 3.94 -0.19 -3.28
N LEU A 52 3.17 0.84 -3.64
CA LEU A 52 2.60 1.79 -2.68
C LEU A 52 1.56 1.11 -1.77
N ALA A 53 0.65 0.32 -2.35
CA ALA A 53 -0.31 -0.48 -1.58
C ALA A 53 0.42 -1.49 -0.66
N LEU A 54 1.46 -2.14 -1.17
CA LEU A 54 2.25 -3.08 -0.39
C LEU A 54 3.00 -2.38 0.75
N ALA A 55 3.56 -1.20 0.50
CA ALA A 55 4.26 -0.41 1.52
C ALA A 55 3.32 -0.04 2.68
N LEU A 56 2.07 0.36 2.40
CA LEU A 56 1.07 0.62 3.42
C LEU A 56 0.79 -0.62 4.28
N VAL A 57 0.63 -1.79 3.66
CA VAL A 57 0.42 -3.04 4.40
C VAL A 57 1.66 -3.41 5.21
N GLU A 58 2.86 -3.21 4.66
CA GLU A 58 4.13 -3.51 5.34
C GLU A 58 4.33 -2.63 6.58
N VAL A 59 4.07 -1.32 6.48
CA VAL A 59 4.17 -0.36 7.59
C VAL A 59 3.31 -0.79 8.79
N TYR A 60 2.09 -1.28 8.53
CA TYR A 60 1.15 -1.66 9.58
C TYR A 60 1.10 -3.16 9.85
N ARG A 61 1.98 -3.95 9.23
CA ARG A 61 2.01 -5.42 9.32
C ARG A 61 2.04 -5.92 10.76
N GLU A 62 2.90 -5.32 11.57
CA GLU A 62 3.05 -5.70 12.98
C GLU A 62 1.79 -5.39 13.78
N ILE A 63 1.17 -4.22 13.58
CA ILE A 63 -0.10 -3.84 14.25
C ILE A 63 -1.22 -4.82 13.88
N ILE A 64 -1.38 -5.13 12.58
CA ILE A 64 -2.40 -6.04 12.08
C ILE A 64 -2.23 -7.43 12.70
N ARG A 65 -0.98 -7.91 12.77
CA ARG A 65 -0.65 -9.23 13.32
C ARG A 65 -0.81 -9.29 14.83
N ASP A 66 -0.29 -8.31 15.56
CA ASP A 66 -0.28 -8.30 17.02
C ASP A 66 -1.68 -8.13 17.61
N ASN A 67 -2.58 -7.46 16.89
CA ASN A 67 -4.00 -7.34 17.26
C ASN A 67 -4.86 -8.48 16.69
N ASN A 68 -4.28 -9.43 15.96
CA ASN A 68 -4.97 -10.55 15.32
C ASN A 68 -6.23 -10.10 14.54
N MET A 69 -6.09 -9.00 13.78
CA MET A 69 -7.19 -8.35 13.08
C MET A 69 -7.78 -9.25 12.00
N ASP A 70 -9.11 -9.37 11.98
CA ASP A 70 -9.80 -10.03 10.89
C ASP A 70 -9.95 -9.10 9.67
N PHE A 71 -10.59 -9.59 8.61
CA PHE A 71 -10.77 -8.82 7.38
C PHE A 71 -11.56 -7.53 7.59
N THR A 72 -12.60 -7.56 8.43
CA THR A 72 -13.44 -6.41 8.75
C THR A 72 -12.65 -5.39 9.57
N ASP A 73 -11.85 -5.87 10.52
CA ASP A 73 -10.98 -5.04 11.35
C ASP A 73 -9.94 -4.30 10.50
N ILE A 74 -9.32 -4.98 9.52
CA ILE A 74 -8.35 -4.36 8.60
C ILE A 74 -9.01 -3.24 7.79
N ILE A 75 -10.22 -3.47 7.26
CA ILE A 75 -10.97 -2.42 6.53
C ILE A 75 -11.22 -1.23 7.45
N LYS A 76 -11.71 -1.48 8.67
CA LYS A 76 -12.00 -0.43 9.65
C LYS A 76 -10.73 0.34 10.04
N PHE A 77 -9.63 -0.37 10.30
CA PHE A 77 -8.33 0.20 10.64
C PHE A 77 -7.85 1.17 9.56
N PHE A 78 -7.80 0.76 8.29
CA PHE A 78 -7.35 1.64 7.21
C PHE A 78 -8.31 2.82 6.98
N ASN A 79 -9.62 2.62 7.16
CA ASN A 79 -10.58 3.73 7.12
C ASN A 79 -10.33 4.78 8.21
N GLU A 80 -9.97 4.34 9.41
CA GLU A 80 -9.66 5.23 10.54
C GLU A 80 -8.27 5.89 10.42
N MET A 81 -7.35 5.23 9.71
CA MET A 81 -6.01 5.74 9.42
C MET A 81 -5.92 6.68 8.22
N ALA A 82 -7.01 6.84 7.45
CA ALA A 82 -7.08 7.81 6.38
C ALA A 82 -6.61 9.20 6.87
N GLU A 83 -5.76 9.83 6.06
CA GLU A 83 -5.12 11.13 6.29
C GLU A 83 -4.09 11.15 7.45
N ARG A 84 -3.72 9.99 8.01
CA ARG A 84 -2.75 9.87 9.12
C ARG A 84 -1.46 9.14 8.75
N HIS A 85 -1.28 8.90 7.46
CA HIS A 85 -0.15 8.17 6.92
C HIS A 85 1.08 9.07 6.77
N ASP A 86 2.25 8.61 7.23
CA ASP A 86 3.52 9.26 6.89
C ASP A 86 3.89 8.91 5.44
N VAL A 87 3.57 9.83 4.54
CA VAL A 87 3.73 9.63 3.10
C VAL A 87 5.19 9.51 2.68
N GLN A 88 6.09 10.26 3.31
CA GLN A 88 7.51 10.19 2.99
C GLN A 88 8.07 8.82 3.37
N HIS A 89 7.69 8.30 4.54
CA HIS A 89 8.07 6.97 4.97
C HIS A 89 7.50 5.87 4.05
N ILE A 90 6.22 5.98 3.67
CA ILE A 90 5.57 5.02 2.76
C ILE A 90 6.23 5.01 1.39
N LEU A 91 6.55 6.18 0.81
CA LEU A 91 7.24 6.29 -0.47
C LEU A 91 8.65 5.69 -0.42
N GLN A 92 9.36 5.88 0.70
CA GLN A 92 10.67 5.28 0.92
C GLN A 92 10.58 3.75 0.91
N ILE A 93 9.65 3.17 1.67
CA ILE A 93 9.43 1.71 1.69
C ILE A 93 9.01 1.19 0.32
N ALA A 94 8.10 1.88 -0.38
CA ALA A 94 7.67 1.49 -1.73
C ALA A 94 8.86 1.40 -2.70
N ARG A 95 9.80 2.36 -2.64
CA ARG A 95 11.03 2.32 -3.44
C ARG A 95 11.94 1.16 -3.07
N GLU A 96 12.14 0.91 -1.79
CA GLU A 96 12.94 -0.23 -1.30
C GLU A 96 12.36 -1.57 -1.76
N LEU A 97 11.03 -1.72 -1.72
CA LEU A 97 10.34 -2.91 -2.21
C LEU A 97 10.57 -3.12 -3.72
N VAL A 98 10.55 -2.06 -4.53
CA VAL A 98 10.88 -2.17 -5.96
C VAL A 98 12.33 -2.62 -6.16
N HIS A 99 13.28 -1.98 -5.47
CA HIS A 99 14.70 -2.36 -5.57
C HIS A 99 14.95 -3.80 -5.12
N LYS A 100 14.26 -4.26 -4.07
CA LYS A 100 14.33 -5.65 -3.61
C LYS A 100 13.83 -6.63 -4.67
N VAL A 101 12.73 -6.30 -5.37
CA VAL A 101 12.24 -7.16 -6.47
C VAL A 101 13.20 -7.15 -7.66
N GLN A 102 13.75 -6.00 -8.03
CA GLN A 102 14.74 -5.89 -9.11
C GLN A 102 15.98 -6.75 -8.83
N SER A 103 16.56 -6.65 -7.62
CA SER A 103 17.72 -7.44 -7.24
C SER A 103 17.43 -8.94 -7.19
N LEU A 104 16.23 -9.36 -6.79
CA LEU A 104 15.82 -10.77 -6.83
C LEU A 104 15.67 -11.31 -8.26
N ILE A 105 15.33 -10.45 -9.22
CA ILE A 105 15.24 -10.82 -10.64
C ILE A 105 16.64 -10.90 -11.26
N GLU A 106 17.54 -9.97 -10.92
CA GLU A 106 18.92 -9.96 -11.42
C GLU A 106 19.77 -11.12 -10.89
N ASN A 107 19.50 -11.59 -9.67
CA ASN A 107 20.19 -12.72 -9.06
C ASN A 107 19.63 -14.10 -9.47
N LYS A 108 18.76 -14.15 -10.48
CA LYS A 108 18.16 -15.37 -11.04
C LYS A 108 18.72 -15.67 -12.41
#